data_AF-K2QNS3-F1
#
_entry.id   AF-K2QNS3-F1
#
_cell.length_a   1.000
_cell.length_b   1.000
_cell.length_c   1.000
_cell.angle_alpha   90.00
_cell.angle_beta   90.00
_cell.angle_gamma   90.00
#
_symmetry.space_group_name_H-M   'P 1'
#
loop_
_entity.id
_entity.type
_entity.pdbx_description
1 polymer ?
#
loop_
_entity_poly.entity_id
_entity_poly.type
_entity_poly.pdbx_seq_one_letter_code
_entity_poly.pdbx_strand_id
1 'polypeptide(L)'
;MERAPVANVSLLTDLLIANLPADGLRLVLRTLVSSHPDIVKDLTSRSQSYLQMQYIGPERTIGGDLRPPGDIGYMQKIIRSFIGCRLPVESLLLLAHTLRSCKSMFEASFGDQERLLVVSMDGDIAQALSLLPTKCPGAEAISAIEDLFSSIESLKTYYRFERSRATLNLLHPDLSFHAVVNPSKITGIGSVLDAGDIETFRIGDRSVPRVFCGLWQLCSSAWGVSPLPEIMDGFETYIRKGFTAFDMADLYGDVEVIFVSLKIPCPHVRS
;
A
#
# COMPACT_ATOMS: atom_id res chain seq x y z
N MET A 1 32.08 7.65 16.17
CA MET A 1 31.08 7.98 15.14
C MET A 1 31.78 8.87 14.12
N GLU A 2 32.33 8.25 13.09
CA GLU A 2 33.16 8.93 12.09
C GLU A 2 32.23 9.75 11.19
N ARG A 3 32.41 11.08 11.16
CA ARG A 3 31.64 11.95 10.25
C ARG A 3 32.08 11.61 8.83
N ALA A 4 31.14 11.15 8.00
CA ALA A 4 31.36 11.04 6.57
C ALA A 4 31.86 12.40 6.03
N PRO A 5 32.87 12.42 5.15
CA PRO A 5 33.36 13.65 4.57
C PRO A 5 32.22 14.33 3.81
N VAL A 6 31.91 15.57 4.18
CA VAL A 6 30.96 16.40 3.44
C VAL A 6 31.61 16.70 2.10
N ALA A 7 31.26 15.94 1.06
CA ALA A 7 31.60 16.32 -0.30
C ALA A 7 30.97 17.69 -0.55
N ASN A 8 31.77 18.69 -0.89
CA ASN A 8 31.26 19.97 -1.39
C ASN A 8 30.42 19.66 -2.63
N VAL A 9 29.10 19.72 -2.49
CA VAL A 9 28.20 19.65 -3.64
C VAL A 9 28.58 20.84 -4.52
N SER A 10 28.95 20.56 -5.78
CA SER A 10 29.36 21.64 -6.66
C SER A 10 28.17 22.57 -6.91
N LEU A 11 28.40 23.87 -7.06
CA LEU A 11 27.35 24.84 -7.43
C LEU A 11 26.54 24.38 -8.66
N LEU A 12 27.19 23.69 -9.60
CA LEU A 12 26.55 23.14 -10.79
C LEU A 12 25.62 21.97 -10.46
N THR A 13 25.96 21.15 -9.47
CA THR A 13 25.11 20.06 -8.97
C THR A 13 23.88 20.62 -8.27
N ASP A 14 24.03 21.65 -7.44
CA ASP A 14 22.90 22.32 -6.79
C ASP A 14 21.98 22.99 -7.83
N LEU A 15 22.56 23.65 -8.83
CA LEU A 15 21.79 24.23 -9.93
C LEU A 15 21.00 23.16 -10.70
N LEU A 16 21.60 21.99 -10.94
CA LEU A 16 20.93 20.86 -11.56
C LEU A 16 19.77 20.37 -10.69
N ILE A 17 19.97 20.11 -9.39
CA ILE A 17 18.92 19.65 -8.47
C ILE A 17 17.77 20.65 -8.39
N ALA A 18 18.08 21.95 -8.31
CA ALA A 18 17.08 23.00 -8.16
C ALA A 18 16.21 23.22 -9.42
N ASN A 19 16.73 22.94 -10.62
CA ASN A 19 16.06 23.28 -11.88
C ASN A 19 15.58 22.08 -12.68
N LEU A 20 15.99 20.86 -12.33
CA LEU A 20 15.55 19.66 -13.04
C LEU A 20 14.04 19.46 -12.80
N PRO A 21 13.22 19.24 -13.86
CA PRO A 21 11.81 18.93 -13.69
C PRO A 21 11.64 17.69 -12.80
N ALA A 22 10.58 17.68 -11.98
CA ALA A 22 10.37 16.62 -10.99
C ALA A 22 10.37 15.20 -11.59
N ASP A 23 9.85 15.03 -12.81
CA ASP A 23 9.88 13.73 -13.50
C ASP A 23 11.28 13.33 -13.96
N GLY A 24 12.08 14.30 -14.43
CA GLY A 24 13.49 14.09 -14.73
C GLY A 24 14.29 13.71 -13.50
N LEU A 25 14.05 14.39 -12.37
CA LEU A 25 14.71 14.08 -11.10
C LEU A 25 14.35 12.68 -10.60
N ARG A 26 13.07 12.29 -10.68
CA ARG A 26 12.63 10.93 -10.34
C ARG A 26 13.28 9.88 -11.24
N LEU A 27 13.41 10.14 -12.54
CA LEU A 27 14.07 9.23 -13.48
C LEU A 27 15.55 9.04 -13.11
N VAL A 28 16.28 10.13 -12.91
CA VAL A 28 17.70 10.09 -12.52
C VAL A 28 17.88 9.34 -11.20
N LEU A 29 17.06 9.63 -10.18
CA LEU A 29 17.11 8.93 -8.90
C LEU A 29 16.80 7.43 -9.04
N ARG A 30 15.81 7.04 -9.85
CA ARG A 30 15.52 5.63 -10.12
C ARG A 30 16.69 4.93 -10.79
N THR A 31 17.34 5.56 -11.76
CA THR A 31 18.54 5.01 -12.40
C THR A 31 19.69 4.87 -11.39
N LEU A 32 19.93 5.88 -10.56
CA LEU A 32 20.97 5.82 -9.53
C LEU A 32 20.74 4.67 -8.55
N VAL A 33 19.52 4.53 -8.04
CA VAL A 33 19.11 3.45 -7.13
C VAL A 33 19.24 2.07 -7.80
N SER A 34 18.88 1.96 -9.08
CA SER A 34 18.95 0.68 -9.80
C SER A 34 20.39 0.27 -10.12
N SER A 35 21.28 1.24 -10.35
CA SER A 35 22.68 0.99 -10.69
C SER A 35 23.59 0.89 -9.45
N HIS A 36 23.20 1.47 -8.32
CA HIS A 36 23.98 1.51 -7.08
C HIS A 36 23.07 1.19 -5.88
N PRO A 37 22.82 -0.09 -5.59
CA PRO A 37 21.91 -0.53 -4.51
C PRO A 37 22.30 0.00 -3.12
N ASP A 38 23.59 0.28 -2.92
CA ASP A 38 24.17 0.92 -1.74
C ASP A 38 23.60 2.32 -1.45
N ILE A 39 23.15 3.06 -2.47
CA ILE A 39 22.49 4.37 -2.31
C ILE A 39 21.12 4.23 -1.64
N VAL A 40 20.42 3.10 -1.78
CA VAL A 40 19.07 2.91 -1.25
C VAL A 40 19.04 3.16 0.25
N LYS A 41 20.01 2.59 0.98
CA LYS A 41 20.08 2.73 2.43
C LYS A 41 20.25 4.18 2.85
N ASP A 42 21.13 4.91 2.18
CA ASP A 42 21.43 6.32 2.48
C ASP A 42 20.26 7.24 2.10
N LEU A 43 19.63 6.99 0.96
CA LEU A 43 18.43 7.70 0.53
C LEU A 43 17.31 7.52 1.57
N THR A 44 16.99 6.28 1.93
CA THR A 44 15.95 5.99 2.93
C THR A 44 16.28 6.63 4.27
N SER A 45 17.52 6.51 4.76
CA SER A 45 17.91 7.08 6.06
C SER A 45 17.82 8.62 6.09
N ARG A 46 18.24 9.29 5.01
CA ARG A 46 18.16 10.75 4.90
C ARG A 46 16.73 11.22 4.75
N SER A 47 15.91 10.54 3.95
CA SER A 47 14.49 10.84 3.82
C SER A 47 13.74 10.63 5.14
N GLN A 48 14.05 9.56 5.88
CA GLN A 48 13.48 9.31 7.20
C GLN A 48 13.84 10.44 8.18
N SER A 49 15.11 10.83 8.24
CA SER A 49 15.57 11.93 9.09
C SER A 49 14.86 13.25 8.76
N TYR A 50 14.74 13.56 7.47
CA TYR A 50 14.01 14.75 7.01
C TYR A 50 12.54 14.70 7.46
N LEU A 51 11.83 13.61 7.18
CA LEU A 51 10.41 13.49 7.52
C LEU A 51 10.17 13.54 9.03
N GLN A 52 11.01 12.89 9.83
CA GLN A 52 10.92 12.95 11.29
C GLN A 52 11.17 14.36 11.83
N MET A 53 12.12 15.12 11.24
CA MET A 53 12.33 16.52 11.61
C MET A 53 11.14 17.41 11.27
N GLN A 54 10.39 17.09 10.22
CA GLN A 54 9.17 17.82 9.83
C GLN A 54 7.92 17.33 10.59
N TYR A 55 7.97 16.14 11.20
CA TYR A 55 6.83 15.56 11.89
C TYR A 55 6.62 16.20 13.27
N ILE A 56 5.55 16.99 13.39
CA ILE A 56 5.16 17.67 14.64
C ILE A 56 3.90 17.04 15.26
N GLY A 57 3.20 16.20 14.51
CA GLY A 57 1.96 15.52 14.90
C GLY A 57 0.89 15.65 13.82
N PRO A 58 -0.12 14.76 13.77
CA PRO A 58 -1.02 14.65 12.63
C PRO A 58 -1.75 15.95 12.23
N GLU A 59 -1.98 16.85 13.20
CA GLU A 59 -2.61 18.15 12.99
C GLU A 59 -1.65 19.25 12.47
N ARG A 60 -0.34 19.08 12.64
CA ARG A 60 0.69 20.12 12.42
C ARG A 60 1.91 19.65 11.62
N THR A 61 1.95 18.39 11.20
CA THR A 61 3.08 17.75 10.50
C THR A 61 3.43 18.39 9.16
N ILE A 62 2.70 19.41 8.71
CA ILE A 62 3.15 20.29 7.63
C ILE A 62 2.96 21.76 8.02
N GLY A 63 3.66 22.17 9.09
CA GLY A 63 3.77 23.54 9.56
C GLY A 63 5.05 24.21 9.07
N GLY A 64 5.09 24.61 7.80
CA GLY A 64 6.15 25.45 7.23
C GLY A 64 5.92 25.67 5.74
N ASP A 65 5.52 26.89 5.34
CA ASP A 65 5.33 27.44 3.98
C ASP A 65 4.70 26.56 2.87
N LEU A 66 4.24 25.34 3.15
CA LEU A 66 3.74 24.38 2.17
C LEU A 66 2.36 23.85 2.55
N ARG A 67 1.38 24.73 2.30
CA ARG A 67 -0.03 24.46 1.92
C ARG A 67 -1.08 24.12 3.01
N PRO A 68 -2.37 24.43 2.71
CA PRO A 68 -3.41 24.64 3.73
C PRO A 68 -4.06 23.35 4.22
N PRO A 69 -4.71 23.41 5.41
CA PRO A 69 -5.69 22.41 5.84
C PRO A 69 -6.70 22.14 4.72
N GLY A 70 -6.81 20.89 4.25
CA GLY A 70 -7.84 20.47 3.30
C GLY A 70 -7.36 19.90 1.95
N ASP A 71 -6.06 19.96 1.60
CA ASP A 71 -5.54 19.28 0.40
C ASP A 71 -5.23 17.79 0.70
N ILE A 72 -6.26 16.94 0.61
CA ILE A 72 -6.14 15.51 0.90
C ILE A 72 -5.15 14.82 -0.04
N GLY A 73 -5.09 15.22 -1.31
CA GLY A 73 -4.16 14.65 -2.28
C GLY A 73 -2.70 14.95 -1.93
N TYR A 74 -2.43 16.12 -1.37
CA TYR A 74 -1.11 16.45 -0.82
C TYR A 74 -0.79 15.63 0.43
N MET A 75 -1.74 15.53 1.39
CA MET A 75 -1.57 14.70 2.58
C MET A 75 -1.26 13.24 2.24
N GLN A 76 -1.94 12.68 1.24
CA GLN A 76 -1.70 11.31 0.79
C GLN A 76 -0.26 11.10 0.26
N LYS A 77 0.31 12.08 -0.46
CA LYS A 77 1.72 12.01 -0.90
C LYS A 77 2.68 11.99 0.27
N ILE A 78 2.37 12.73 1.32
CA ILE A 78 3.17 12.78 2.55
C ILE A 78 3.06 11.44 3.28
N ILE A 79 1.84 10.92 3.49
CA ILE A 79 1.61 9.58 4.04
C ILE A 79 2.44 8.52 3.31
N ARG A 80 2.40 8.50 1.97
CA ARG A 80 3.20 7.55 1.16
C ARG A 80 4.70 7.74 1.32
N SER A 81 5.16 8.95 1.59
CA SER A 81 6.57 9.22 1.89
C SER A 81 6.97 8.62 3.25
N PHE A 82 6.10 8.71 4.27
CA PHE A 82 6.31 8.03 5.56
C PHE A 82 6.29 6.51 5.41
N ILE A 83 5.35 5.94 4.65
CA ILE A 83 5.30 4.50 4.32
C ILE A 83 6.61 4.06 3.64
N GLY A 84 7.05 4.79 2.60
CA GLY A 84 8.30 4.51 1.88
C GLY A 84 9.56 4.62 2.75
N CYS A 85 9.53 5.45 3.79
CA CYS A 85 10.60 5.57 4.78
C CYS A 85 10.47 4.61 5.97
N ARG A 86 9.51 3.66 5.91
CA ARG A 86 9.24 2.68 6.97
C ARG A 86 8.93 3.33 8.32
N LEU A 87 8.09 4.37 8.29
CA LEU A 87 7.53 5.05 9.46
C LEU A 87 6.03 4.72 9.59
N PRO A 88 5.67 3.46 9.93
CA PRO A 88 4.28 3.00 9.86
C PRO A 88 3.37 3.66 10.91
N VAL A 89 3.87 3.92 12.12
CA VAL A 89 3.05 4.50 13.20
C VAL A 89 2.61 5.93 12.83
N GLU A 90 3.55 6.76 12.39
CA GLU A 90 3.28 8.12 11.93
C GLU A 90 2.36 8.11 10.69
N SER A 91 2.54 7.14 9.79
CA SER A 91 1.66 6.95 8.63
C SER A 91 0.21 6.68 9.07
N LEU A 92 0.00 5.77 10.05
CA LEU A 92 -1.32 5.42 10.56
C LEU A 92 -2.00 6.63 11.25
N LEU A 93 -1.25 7.41 12.02
CA LEU A 93 -1.75 8.63 12.67
C LEU A 93 -2.18 9.68 11.64
N LEU A 94 -1.39 9.89 10.59
CA LEU A 94 -1.72 10.80 9.48
C LEU A 94 -2.94 10.30 8.69
N LEU A 95 -3.05 8.99 8.45
CA LEU A 95 -4.21 8.37 7.81
C LEU A 95 -5.48 8.57 8.65
N ALA A 96 -5.42 8.33 9.96
CA ALA A 96 -6.56 8.52 10.87
C ALA A 96 -7.05 9.97 10.85
N HIS A 97 -6.12 10.94 10.95
CA HIS A 97 -6.44 12.35 10.86
C HIS A 97 -7.05 12.72 9.51
N THR A 98 -6.46 12.25 8.40
CA THR A 98 -6.97 12.53 7.05
C THR A 98 -8.38 11.99 6.87
N LEU A 99 -8.66 10.76 7.32
CA LEU A 99 -10.01 10.18 7.27
C LEU A 99 -11.02 11.00 8.08
N ARG A 100 -10.65 11.48 9.26
CA ARG A 100 -11.52 12.37 10.05
C ARG A 100 -11.83 13.67 9.30
N SER A 101 -10.83 14.26 8.64
CA SER A 101 -11.01 15.46 7.82
C SER A 101 -11.89 15.22 6.59
N CYS A 102 -11.88 14.00 6.03
CA CYS A 102 -12.74 13.64 4.91
C CYS A 102 -14.22 13.50 5.28
N LYS A 103 -14.55 13.32 6.56
CA LYS A 103 -15.93 13.00 6.98
C LYS A 103 -16.95 14.05 6.54
N SER A 104 -16.69 15.33 6.83
CA SER A 104 -17.59 16.42 6.43
C SER A 104 -17.67 16.59 4.92
N MET A 105 -16.58 16.29 4.21
CA MET A 105 -16.56 16.29 2.74
C MET A 105 -17.49 15.21 2.18
N PHE A 106 -17.42 13.98 2.70
CA PHE A 106 -18.27 12.87 2.27
C PHE A 106 -19.75 13.06 2.66
N GLU A 107 -20.01 13.69 3.80
CA GLU A 107 -21.35 14.10 4.22
C GLU A 107 -21.96 15.13 3.26
N ALA A 108 -21.15 16.05 2.73
CA ALA A 108 -21.61 17.04 1.77
C ALA A 108 -21.84 16.44 0.37
N SER A 109 -20.92 15.60 -0.11
CA SER A 109 -21.01 14.93 -1.40
C SER A 109 -20.10 13.70 -1.42
N PHE A 110 -20.62 12.57 -1.88
CA PHE A 110 -19.84 11.36 -2.09
C PHE A 110 -20.09 10.79 -3.48
N GLY A 111 -19.21 11.12 -4.41
CA GLY A 111 -19.22 10.65 -5.79
C GLY A 111 -18.00 9.78 -6.11
N ASP A 112 -17.71 9.66 -7.41
CA ASP A 112 -16.63 8.80 -7.89
C ASP A 112 -15.24 9.27 -7.45
N GLN A 113 -15.03 10.58 -7.31
CA GLN A 113 -13.74 11.13 -6.88
C GLN A 113 -13.46 10.80 -5.41
N GLU A 114 -14.45 11.01 -4.53
CA GLU A 114 -14.36 10.65 -3.11
C GLU A 114 -14.22 9.14 -2.93
N ARG A 115 -14.94 8.35 -3.76
CA ARG A 115 -14.81 6.90 -3.80
C ARG A 115 -13.39 6.46 -4.17
N LEU A 116 -12.81 6.99 -5.26
CA LEU A 116 -11.45 6.66 -5.66
C LEU A 116 -10.42 7.05 -4.59
N LEU A 117 -10.65 8.18 -3.92
CA LEU A 117 -9.82 8.62 -2.80
C LEU A 117 -9.85 7.62 -1.64
N VAL A 118 -11.03 7.19 -1.17
CA VAL A 118 -11.12 6.23 -0.05
C VAL A 118 -10.60 4.84 -0.41
N VAL A 119 -10.81 4.38 -1.65
CA VAL A 119 -10.21 3.13 -2.14
C VAL A 119 -8.69 3.23 -2.13
N SER A 120 -8.16 4.38 -2.54
CA SER A 120 -6.73 4.65 -2.50
C SER A 120 -6.18 4.69 -1.07
N MET A 121 -6.93 5.26 -0.12
CA MET A 121 -6.53 5.29 1.29
C MET A 121 -6.62 3.91 1.94
N ASP A 122 -7.59 3.08 1.57
CA ASP A 122 -7.70 1.68 2.03
C ASP A 122 -6.46 0.86 1.67
N GLY A 123 -5.90 1.07 0.47
CA GLY A 123 -4.62 0.47 0.09
C GLY A 123 -3.42 1.04 0.84
N ASP A 124 -3.37 2.37 1.06
CA ASP A 124 -2.29 3.00 1.84
C ASP A 124 -2.31 2.51 3.32
N ILE A 125 -3.50 2.29 3.91
CA ILE A 125 -3.66 1.71 5.25
C ILE A 125 -3.18 0.28 5.30
N ALA A 126 -3.61 -0.57 4.36
CA ALA A 126 -3.17 -1.95 4.29
C ALA A 126 -1.64 -2.05 4.17
N GLN A 127 -1.03 -1.17 3.36
CA GLN A 127 0.42 -1.09 3.22
C GLN A 127 1.10 -0.68 4.54
N ALA A 128 0.59 0.34 5.23
CA ALA A 128 1.13 0.76 6.53
C ALA A 128 1.03 -0.34 7.60
N LEU A 129 -0.10 -1.07 7.66
CA LEU A 129 -0.30 -2.20 8.57
C LEU A 129 0.68 -3.35 8.29
N SER A 130 1.01 -3.59 7.02
CA SER A 130 1.96 -4.64 6.60
C SER A 130 3.40 -4.38 7.06
N LEU A 131 3.73 -3.12 7.34
CA LEU A 131 5.07 -2.71 7.81
C LEU A 131 5.23 -2.84 9.33
N LEU A 132 4.16 -3.06 10.08
CA LEU A 132 4.23 -3.24 11.53
C LEU A 132 4.68 -4.67 11.90
N PRO A 133 5.41 -4.84 13.01
CA PRO A 133 5.71 -6.17 13.54
C PRO A 133 4.42 -6.94 13.90
N THR A 134 4.20 -8.10 13.28
CA THR A 134 2.95 -8.88 13.40
C THR A 134 2.63 -9.40 14.81
N LYS A 135 3.66 -9.68 15.62
CA LYS A 135 3.47 -10.27 16.97
C LYS A 135 3.48 -9.24 18.10
N CYS A 136 4.21 -8.14 17.92
CA CYS A 136 4.46 -7.17 18.98
C CYS A 136 4.61 -5.77 18.36
N PRO A 137 3.53 -5.16 17.84
CA PRO A 137 3.61 -3.87 17.18
C PRO A 137 3.99 -2.72 18.12
N GLY A 138 3.88 -2.91 19.44
CA GLY A 138 4.20 -1.91 20.47
C GLY A 138 3.00 -1.03 20.81
N ALA A 139 3.02 -0.41 22.00
CA ALA A 139 1.88 0.34 22.53
C ALA A 139 1.47 1.53 21.65
N GLU A 140 2.45 2.25 21.08
CA GLU A 140 2.20 3.39 20.19
C GLU A 140 1.50 2.95 18.90
N ALA A 141 1.94 1.83 18.31
CA ALA A 141 1.31 1.28 17.12
C ALA A 141 -0.11 0.79 17.40
N ILE A 142 -0.33 0.11 18.54
CA ILE A 142 -1.68 -0.33 18.94
C ILE A 142 -2.62 0.87 19.06
N SER A 143 -2.19 1.93 19.75
CA SER A 143 -2.99 3.16 19.90
C SER A 143 -3.27 3.83 18.54
N ALA A 144 -2.29 3.86 17.64
CA ALA A 144 -2.47 4.40 16.29
C ALA A 144 -3.47 3.56 15.45
N ILE A 145 -3.45 2.23 15.59
CA ILE A 145 -4.43 1.35 14.94
C ILE A 145 -5.82 1.60 15.52
N GLU A 146 -5.97 1.69 16.84
CA GLU A 146 -7.25 1.98 17.49
C GLU A 146 -7.87 3.30 17.00
N ASP A 147 -7.06 4.37 16.96
CA ASP A 147 -7.50 5.68 16.46
C ASP A 147 -7.90 5.63 14.96
N LEU A 148 -7.12 4.91 14.16
CA LEU A 148 -7.42 4.71 12.75
C LEU A 148 -8.73 3.94 12.55
N PHE A 149 -8.95 2.83 13.25
CA PHE A 149 -10.14 2.01 13.08
C PHE A 149 -11.40 2.68 13.64
N SER A 150 -11.27 3.51 14.69
CA SER A 150 -12.33 4.43 15.11
C SER A 150 -12.73 5.40 13.98
N SER A 151 -11.73 5.93 13.26
CA SER A 151 -11.96 6.82 12.12
C SER A 151 -12.60 6.09 10.94
N ILE A 152 -12.17 4.87 10.63
CA ILE A 152 -12.78 3.97 9.62
C ILE A 152 -14.25 3.68 9.97
N GLU A 153 -14.55 3.34 11.22
CA GLU A 153 -15.93 3.07 11.66
C GLU A 153 -16.84 4.27 11.46
N SER A 154 -16.32 5.49 11.60
CA SER A 154 -17.08 6.72 11.36
C SER A 154 -17.46 6.94 9.89
N LEU A 155 -16.79 6.25 8.95
CA LEU A 155 -16.97 6.37 7.50
C LEU A 155 -17.61 5.12 6.86
N LYS A 156 -17.98 4.11 7.65
CA LYS A 156 -18.44 2.81 7.15
C LYS A 156 -19.68 2.84 6.25
N THR A 157 -20.49 3.91 6.38
CA THR A 157 -21.67 4.14 5.54
C THR A 157 -21.30 4.50 4.10
N TYR A 158 -20.11 5.05 3.89
CA TYR A 158 -19.59 5.44 2.58
C TYR A 158 -18.72 4.35 1.97
N TYR A 159 -17.84 3.75 2.78
CA TYR A 159 -16.88 2.75 2.32
C TYR A 159 -16.49 1.79 3.44
N ARG A 160 -16.29 0.51 3.13
CA ARG A 160 -16.14 -0.55 4.15
C ARG A 160 -14.71 -0.82 4.61
N PHE A 161 -13.71 -0.35 3.85
CA PHE A 161 -12.28 -0.59 4.12
C PHE A 161 -11.94 -2.08 4.23
N GLU A 162 -12.43 -2.88 3.28
CA GLU A 162 -12.31 -4.33 3.31
C GLU A 162 -10.85 -4.79 3.26
N ARG A 163 -10.00 -4.07 2.52
CA ARG A 163 -8.57 -4.40 2.38
C ARG A 163 -7.80 -4.14 3.67
N SER A 164 -8.03 -2.99 4.30
CA SER A 164 -7.46 -2.64 5.62
C SER A 164 -7.87 -3.64 6.70
N ARG A 165 -9.16 -4.02 6.73
CA ARG A 165 -9.69 -5.00 7.69
C ARG A 165 -9.10 -6.39 7.48
N ALA A 166 -9.02 -6.85 6.24
CA ALA A 166 -8.40 -8.14 5.93
C ALA A 166 -6.94 -8.17 6.39
N THR A 167 -6.21 -7.08 6.16
CA THR A 167 -4.80 -6.94 6.57
C THR A 167 -4.63 -6.96 8.08
N LEU A 168 -5.45 -6.18 8.82
CA LEU A 168 -5.42 -6.20 10.29
C LEU A 168 -5.71 -7.60 10.82
N ASN A 169 -6.77 -8.25 10.33
CA ASN A 169 -7.18 -9.56 10.82
C ASN A 169 -6.14 -10.66 10.55
N LEU A 170 -5.42 -10.59 9.42
CA LEU A 170 -4.39 -11.58 9.10
C LEU A 170 -3.09 -11.35 9.87
N LEU A 171 -2.64 -10.10 9.94
CA LEU A 171 -1.31 -9.76 10.46
C LEU A 171 -1.30 -9.45 11.96
N HIS A 172 -2.42 -8.99 12.52
CA HIS A 172 -2.56 -8.58 13.92
C HIS A 172 -3.89 -9.11 14.51
N PRO A 173 -4.12 -10.43 14.53
CA PRO A 173 -5.41 -11.03 14.91
C PRO A 173 -5.85 -10.72 16.34
N ASP A 174 -4.90 -10.45 17.24
CA ASP A 174 -5.18 -10.09 18.64
C ASP A 174 -5.77 -8.68 18.80
N LEU A 175 -5.67 -7.85 17.75
CA LEU A 175 -6.17 -6.47 17.72
C LEU A 175 -7.48 -6.32 16.93
N SER A 176 -8.12 -7.42 16.50
CA SER A 176 -9.29 -7.34 15.63
C SER A 176 -10.50 -6.66 16.30
N PHE A 177 -10.79 -5.41 15.90
CA PHE A 177 -11.86 -4.54 16.44
C PHE A 177 -13.29 -4.85 15.94
N HIS A 178 -13.63 -6.11 15.66
CA HIS A 178 -14.92 -6.65 15.18
C HIS A 178 -15.16 -6.85 13.66
N ALA A 179 -15.97 -7.90 13.42
CA ALA A 179 -16.47 -8.49 12.17
C ALA A 179 -15.41 -8.80 11.11
N VAL A 180 -15.02 -10.08 11.07
CA VAL A 180 -14.38 -10.69 9.90
C VAL A 180 -15.26 -10.40 8.70
N VAL A 181 -14.85 -9.47 7.84
CA VAL A 181 -15.32 -9.46 6.46
C VAL A 181 -14.82 -10.78 5.92
N ASN A 182 -15.68 -11.79 5.93
CA ASN A 182 -15.41 -12.98 5.15
C ASN A 182 -15.48 -12.49 3.71
N PRO A 183 -14.35 -12.40 2.99
CA PRO A 183 -14.44 -12.20 1.56
C PRO A 183 -15.38 -13.30 1.06
N SER A 184 -16.38 -12.90 0.28
CA SER A 184 -17.34 -13.80 -0.36
C SER A 184 -16.56 -15.03 -0.81
N LYS A 185 -16.85 -16.20 -0.23
CA LYS A 185 -16.21 -17.43 -0.69
C LYS A 185 -16.46 -17.48 -2.19
N ILE A 186 -15.42 -17.64 -3.00
CA ILE A 186 -15.60 -17.94 -4.41
C ILE A 186 -16.10 -19.38 -4.48
N THR A 187 -17.39 -19.57 -4.20
CA THR A 187 -18.11 -20.81 -4.38
C THR A 187 -18.48 -20.89 -5.85
N GLY A 188 -17.58 -21.43 -6.68
CA GLY A 188 -17.87 -21.48 -8.12
C GLY A 188 -16.75 -21.92 -9.05
N ILE A 189 -15.50 -22.03 -8.61
CA ILE A 189 -14.40 -22.52 -9.49
C ILE A 189 -14.45 -24.05 -9.69
N GLY A 190 -15.55 -24.69 -9.30
CA GLY A 190 -15.89 -26.05 -9.71
C GLY A 190 -16.83 -26.01 -10.90
N SER A 191 -16.30 -25.97 -12.13
CA SER A 191 -16.73 -26.87 -13.23
C SER A 191 -16.42 -26.40 -14.65
N VAL A 192 -16.05 -25.15 -14.92
CA VAL A 192 -15.68 -24.76 -16.29
C VAL A 192 -14.51 -23.77 -16.27
N LEU A 193 -13.29 -24.30 -16.39
CA LEU A 193 -12.22 -23.53 -17.03
C LEU A 193 -12.67 -23.39 -18.48
N ASP A 194 -12.80 -22.15 -18.96
CA ASP A 194 -12.96 -21.92 -20.39
C ASP A 194 -11.59 -22.26 -20.96
N ALA A 195 -11.41 -23.52 -21.36
CA ALA A 195 -10.17 -24.09 -21.83
C ALA A 195 -9.85 -23.50 -23.21
N GLY A 196 -9.57 -22.20 -23.25
CA GLY A 196 -8.74 -21.64 -24.29
C GLY A 196 -7.37 -22.32 -24.21
N ASP A 197 -6.74 -22.52 -25.37
CA ASP A 197 -5.41 -23.09 -25.52
C ASP A 197 -4.34 -22.19 -24.90
N ILE A 198 -4.34 -22.00 -23.57
CA ILE A 198 -3.22 -21.35 -22.89
C ILE A 198 -2.03 -22.30 -22.97
N GLU A 199 -0.96 -21.80 -23.59
CA GLU A 199 0.32 -22.50 -23.63
C GLU A 199 0.80 -22.73 -22.19
N THR A 200 1.08 -24.00 -21.87
CA THR A 200 1.60 -24.42 -20.57
C THR A 200 2.98 -25.04 -20.73
N PHE A 201 3.77 -24.98 -19.67
CA PHE A 201 5.03 -25.71 -19.57
C PHE A 201 5.20 -26.28 -18.17
N ARG A 202 6.16 -27.20 -18.02
CA ARG A 202 6.40 -27.86 -16.74
C ARG A 202 7.45 -27.13 -15.92
N ILE A 203 7.13 -26.86 -14.66
CA ILE A 203 8.09 -26.52 -13.61
C ILE A 203 8.05 -27.65 -12.59
N GLY A 204 9.05 -28.54 -12.66
CA GLY A 204 9.07 -29.77 -11.87
C GLY A 204 7.88 -30.68 -12.17
N ASP A 205 7.07 -30.95 -11.14
CA ASP A 205 5.86 -31.78 -11.22
C ASP A 205 4.59 -31.00 -11.60
N ARG A 206 4.66 -29.66 -11.68
CA ARG A 206 3.51 -28.80 -11.97
C ARG A 206 3.48 -28.38 -13.44
N SER A 207 2.27 -28.41 -14.02
CA SER A 207 1.98 -27.72 -15.28
C SER A 207 1.48 -26.32 -14.97
N VAL A 208 2.12 -25.30 -15.53
CA VAL A 208 1.80 -23.89 -15.27
C VAL A 208 1.64 -23.14 -16.60
N PRO A 209 0.82 -22.08 -16.66
CA PRO A 209 0.75 -21.23 -17.84
C PRO A 209 2.11 -20.59 -18.14
N ARG A 210 2.40 -20.36 -19.42
CA ARG A 210 3.64 -19.71 -19.85
C ARG A 210 3.75 -18.26 -19.38
N VAL A 211 2.61 -17.63 -19.15
CA VAL A 211 2.51 -16.26 -18.63
C VAL A 211 2.23 -16.30 -17.14
N PHE A 212 3.07 -15.60 -16.38
CA PHE A 212 2.92 -15.41 -14.94
C PHE A 212 2.36 -14.02 -14.68
N CYS A 213 1.33 -13.93 -13.85
CA CYS A 213 0.69 -12.67 -13.48
C CYS A 213 1.44 -12.06 -12.28
N GLY A 214 2.26 -11.04 -12.53
CA GLY A 214 2.93 -10.29 -11.47
C GLY A 214 1.95 -9.43 -10.67
N LEU A 215 1.97 -9.56 -9.35
CA LEU A 215 1.05 -8.84 -8.46
C LEU A 215 1.65 -7.55 -7.87
N TRP A 216 2.82 -7.12 -8.34
CA TRP A 216 3.52 -5.94 -7.82
C TRP A 216 2.72 -4.61 -7.92
N GLN A 217 1.77 -4.53 -8.85
CA GLN A 217 0.90 -3.34 -9.00
C GLN A 217 -0.09 -3.20 -7.83
N LEU A 218 -0.41 -4.31 -7.16
CA LEU A 218 -1.29 -4.31 -6.00
C LEU A 218 -0.58 -3.82 -4.73
N CYS A 219 0.75 -3.69 -4.72
CA CYS A 219 1.53 -3.38 -3.50
C CYS A 219 1.30 -1.98 -2.92
N SER A 220 0.86 -1.03 -3.74
CA SER A 220 0.64 0.33 -3.29
C SER A 220 -0.36 1.03 -4.19
N SER A 221 -1.24 1.81 -3.58
CA SER A 221 -2.18 2.67 -4.31
C SER A 221 -1.50 3.77 -5.11
N ALA A 222 -0.17 3.93 -4.99
CA ALA A 222 0.64 4.78 -5.86
C ALA A 222 0.76 4.27 -7.32
N TRP A 223 0.54 2.97 -7.56
CA TRP A 223 0.70 2.34 -8.89
C TRP A 223 -0.61 1.96 -9.57
N GLY A 224 -1.74 2.19 -8.89
CA GLY A 224 -3.07 1.83 -9.34
C GLY A 224 -4.01 1.70 -8.16
N VAL A 225 -5.30 1.95 -8.38
CA VAL A 225 -6.30 1.94 -7.32
C VAL A 225 -7.46 1.09 -7.79
N SER A 226 -7.83 0.07 -7.00
CA SER A 226 -9.03 -0.74 -7.22
C SER A 226 -9.50 -1.28 -5.87
N PRO A 227 -10.82 -1.29 -5.60
CA PRO A 227 -11.37 -1.86 -4.39
C PRO A 227 -11.22 -3.38 -4.38
N LEU A 228 -11.22 -3.98 -3.18
CA LEU A 228 -10.99 -5.41 -3.01
C LEU A 228 -11.91 -6.29 -3.89
N PRO A 229 -13.23 -6.04 -4.01
CA PRO A 229 -14.10 -6.85 -4.87
C PRO A 229 -13.70 -6.85 -6.35
N GLU A 230 -13.30 -5.70 -6.89
CA GLU A 230 -12.86 -5.60 -8.29
C GLU A 230 -11.53 -6.31 -8.52
N ILE A 231 -10.62 -6.26 -7.53
CA ILE A 231 -9.39 -7.07 -7.54
C ILE A 231 -9.75 -8.56 -7.58
N MET A 232 -10.70 -9.01 -6.75
CA MET A 232 -11.16 -10.41 -6.73
C MET A 232 -11.82 -10.83 -8.05
N ASP A 233 -12.65 -9.99 -8.65
CA ASP A 233 -13.26 -10.24 -9.96
C ASP A 233 -12.18 -10.36 -11.06
N GLY A 234 -11.12 -9.56 -10.97
CA GLY A 234 -9.95 -9.64 -11.84
C GLY A 234 -9.22 -10.97 -11.73
N PHE A 235 -8.94 -11.42 -10.49
CA PHE A 235 -8.36 -12.73 -10.22
C PHE A 235 -9.24 -13.86 -10.78
N GLU A 236 -10.56 -13.80 -10.53
CA GLU A 236 -11.50 -14.81 -11.00
C GLU A 236 -11.51 -14.89 -12.53
N THR A 237 -11.50 -13.73 -13.20
CA THR A 237 -11.41 -13.65 -14.66
C THR A 237 -10.13 -14.27 -15.21
N TYR A 238 -8.99 -14.02 -14.56
CA TYR A 238 -7.69 -14.57 -14.98
C TYR A 238 -7.66 -16.09 -14.79
N ILE A 239 -8.14 -16.57 -13.65
CA ILE A 239 -8.20 -18.00 -13.34
C ILE A 239 -9.14 -18.73 -14.30
N ARG A 240 -10.33 -18.18 -14.59
CA ARG A 240 -11.27 -18.77 -15.56
C ARG A 240 -10.67 -18.92 -16.96
N LYS A 241 -9.78 -18.00 -17.33
CA LYS A 241 -9.04 -18.03 -18.61
C LYS A 241 -7.85 -18.98 -18.61
N GLY A 242 -7.47 -19.56 -17.46
CA GLY A 242 -6.34 -20.48 -17.32
C GLY A 242 -5.03 -19.83 -16.83
N PHE A 243 -5.03 -18.54 -16.49
CA PHE A 243 -3.88 -17.88 -15.87
C PHE A 243 -3.86 -18.17 -14.35
N THR A 244 -3.19 -19.26 -13.98
CA THR A 244 -3.13 -19.78 -12.61
C THR A 244 -1.79 -19.60 -11.91
N ALA A 245 -0.79 -19.01 -12.58
CA ALA A 245 0.51 -18.69 -12.00
C ALA A 245 0.59 -17.20 -11.66
N PHE A 246 0.71 -16.88 -10.37
CA PHE A 246 0.82 -15.52 -9.84
C PHE A 246 2.16 -15.34 -9.14
N ASP A 247 2.85 -14.24 -9.42
CA ASP A 247 4.13 -13.89 -8.81
C ASP A 247 3.92 -12.89 -7.65
N MET A 248 4.48 -13.25 -6.48
CA MET A 248 4.37 -12.54 -5.21
C MET A 248 5.72 -12.52 -4.50
N ALA A 249 5.98 -11.46 -3.75
CA ALA A 249 7.14 -11.34 -2.87
C ALA A 249 6.72 -10.74 -1.53
N ASP A 250 7.50 -11.00 -0.48
CA ASP A 250 7.36 -10.40 0.85
C ASP A 250 7.42 -8.87 0.83
N LEU A 251 8.16 -8.30 -0.13
CA LEU A 251 8.24 -6.85 -0.35
C LEU A 251 7.00 -6.26 -1.04
N TYR A 252 6.02 -7.08 -1.41
CA TYR A 252 4.80 -6.65 -2.12
C TYR A 252 3.69 -6.14 -1.19
N GLY A 253 4.02 -5.73 0.02
CA GLY A 253 3.07 -5.17 0.97
C GLY A 253 2.00 -6.19 1.38
N ASP A 254 0.73 -5.83 1.24
CA ASP A 254 -0.41 -6.68 1.62
C ASP A 254 -0.91 -7.60 0.49
N VAL A 255 -0.14 -7.77 -0.59
CA VAL A 255 -0.53 -8.66 -1.70
C VAL A 255 -0.79 -10.09 -1.24
N GLU A 256 0.01 -10.61 -0.32
CA GLU A 256 -0.23 -11.94 0.26
C GLU A 256 -1.57 -12.00 1.02
N VAL A 257 -1.96 -10.92 1.70
CA VAL A 257 -3.25 -10.81 2.39
C VAL A 257 -4.40 -10.91 1.39
N ILE A 258 -4.30 -10.16 0.27
CA ILE A 258 -5.28 -10.19 -0.82
C ILE A 258 -5.33 -11.60 -1.41
N PHE A 259 -4.18 -12.21 -1.68
CA PHE A 259 -4.12 -13.53 -2.28
C PHE A 259 -4.66 -14.63 -1.36
N VAL A 260 -4.36 -14.61 -0.06
CA VAL A 260 -4.96 -15.54 0.92
C VAL A 260 -6.47 -15.35 1.05
N SER A 261 -6.95 -14.12 0.84
CA SER A 261 -8.39 -13.82 0.82
C SER A 261 -9.10 -14.44 -0.38
N LEU A 262 -8.38 -14.79 -1.45
CA LEU A 262 -8.87 -15.67 -2.51
C LEU A 262 -9.05 -17.08 -1.94
N LYS A 263 -10.22 -17.34 -1.35
CA LYS A 263 -10.64 -18.68 -0.91
C LYS A 263 -10.96 -19.58 -2.11
N ILE A 264 -10.00 -19.79 -3.01
CA ILE A 264 -10.15 -20.61 -4.20
C ILE A 264 -9.91 -22.07 -3.79
N PRO A 265 -10.88 -22.98 -4.01
CA PRO A 265 -10.60 -24.40 -4.04
C PRO A 265 -9.81 -24.71 -5.32
N CYS A 266 -8.50 -24.54 -5.29
CA CYS A 266 -7.62 -24.92 -6.39
C CYS A 266 -7.03 -26.30 -6.08
N PRO A 267 -7.15 -27.32 -6.97
CA PRO A 267 -6.56 -28.64 -6.75
C PRO A 267 -5.02 -28.62 -6.63
N HIS A 268 -4.37 -27.46 -6.80
CA HIS A 268 -2.92 -27.28 -6.80
C HIS A 268 -2.39 -26.25 -5.79
N VAL A 269 -3.27 -25.61 -4.99
CA VAL A 269 -2.87 -24.74 -3.88
C VAL A 269 -3.06 -25.51 -2.58
N ARG A 270 -1.96 -25.82 -1.88
CA ARG A 270 -2.05 -26.50 -0.58
C ARG A 270 -2.66 -25.54 0.45
N SER A 271 -3.73 -26.01 1.10
CA SER A 271 -4.26 -25.47 2.36
C SER A 271 -3.23 -25.47 3.47
#